data_AF-A0A9N8CQ86-F1
#
_entry.id   AF-A0A9N8CQ86-F1
#
_cell.length_a   1.000
_cell.length_b   1.000
_cell.length_c   1.000
_cell.angle_alpha   90.00
_cell.angle_beta   90.00
_cell.angle_gamma   90.00
#
_symmetry.space_group_name_H-M   'P 1'
#
loop_
_entity.id
_entity.type
_entity.pdbx_description
1 polymer ?
#
loop_
_entity_poly.entity_id
_entity_poly.type
_entity_poly.pdbx_seq_one_letter_code
_entity_poly.pdbx_strand_id
1 'polypeptide(L)'
;MARVSSPKKNDEYAHLNQSGLYWVKFDADRDAKQQGYESMPVRLARPYGGDTYGIHFPLIQGTEVAVAFHEGDPDRPYIAHVLHDSRHPDHVTQANHTRNVIRTPANNKLRMEDKRGEEHVKLSTEYGGKTQLNLGHNVDAQRALRGEGAELRTDDWVAVRGGKGVFITSDRQSEASDRMLEMKNAAAQMVQALSVSDALANAADIAQAWPADSDTAKALNTALNNLTQPGIVLNAPEHISISSPKSVRLSSGSESVGLVAGGNTDISVMKKFTAVAGEAISLLALKLGIRLFAAKGKVEIQAQDDGIDTVAKKDITITSVEGKVLVTAADELVLNCGGAYIKLSGGNVEIGCPQNILLKSISVQKLMAADYDLPKPELPKGFNDFFIAKDEDSGEIMPFVPYRIKTGEGNVYEGVTDAEGKTITVYTAQPESLDIELL
;
A
#
# COMPACT_ATOMS: atom_id res chain seq x y z
N MET A 1 30.67 -46.59 -23.90
CA MET A 1 29.39 -46.18 -23.27
C MET A 1 29.37 -46.72 -21.86
N ALA A 2 28.82 -45.96 -20.93
CA ALA A 2 28.61 -46.38 -19.55
C ALA A 2 27.36 -45.70 -18.98
N ARG A 3 26.91 -46.14 -17.81
CA ARG A 3 25.78 -45.53 -17.09
C ARG A 3 26.16 -45.15 -15.69
N VAL A 4 25.73 -43.97 -15.25
CA VAL A 4 25.91 -43.52 -13.87
C VAL A 4 25.21 -44.50 -12.91
N SER A 5 25.92 -44.97 -11.89
CA SER A 5 25.40 -45.95 -10.93
C SER A 5 25.17 -45.32 -9.56
N SER A 6 24.32 -45.98 -8.75
CA SER A 6 24.06 -45.65 -7.35
C SER A 6 23.93 -46.94 -6.54
N PRO A 7 24.44 -47.01 -5.28
CA PRO A 7 24.29 -48.19 -4.44
C PRO A 7 22.84 -48.37 -3.96
N LYS A 8 22.01 -47.32 -4.08
CA LYS A 8 20.58 -47.40 -3.81
C LYS A 8 19.83 -47.86 -5.06
N LYS A 9 18.97 -48.86 -4.90
CA LYS A 9 18.09 -49.33 -5.98
C LYS A 9 17.04 -48.25 -6.28
N ASN A 10 16.89 -47.89 -7.56
CA ASN A 10 15.98 -46.84 -8.03
C ASN A 10 16.20 -45.48 -7.33
N ASP A 11 17.46 -45.12 -7.11
CA ASP A 11 17.80 -43.78 -6.62
C ASP A 11 17.41 -42.71 -7.64
N GLU A 12 16.96 -41.57 -7.13
CA GLU A 12 16.59 -40.42 -7.95
C GLU A 12 17.81 -39.56 -8.31
N TYR A 13 18.95 -39.77 -7.64
CA TYR A 13 20.17 -39.03 -7.81
C TYR A 13 21.37 -39.96 -8.00
N ALA A 14 22.46 -39.45 -8.58
CA ALA A 14 23.69 -40.22 -8.70
C ALA A 14 24.42 -40.35 -7.36
N HIS A 15 25.15 -41.45 -7.19
CA HIS A 15 26.08 -41.61 -6.07
C HIS A 15 27.38 -40.86 -6.36
N LEU A 16 27.64 -39.80 -5.59
CA LEU A 16 28.82 -38.97 -5.67
C LEU A 16 29.72 -39.19 -4.46
N ASN A 17 31.04 -39.19 -4.68
CA ASN A 17 31.98 -39.17 -3.56
C ASN A 17 32.16 -37.73 -3.00
N GLN A 18 32.97 -37.59 -1.96
CA GLN A 18 33.25 -36.29 -1.31
C GLN A 18 33.85 -35.23 -2.27
N SER A 19 34.45 -35.65 -3.38
CA SER A 19 35.02 -34.77 -4.41
C SER A 19 34.09 -34.56 -5.61
N GLY A 20 32.86 -35.08 -5.58
CA GLY A 20 31.90 -34.98 -6.67
C GLY A 20 32.21 -35.86 -7.90
N LEU A 21 32.98 -36.94 -7.70
CA LEU A 21 33.22 -37.97 -8.72
C LEU A 21 32.09 -39.01 -8.72
N TYR A 22 31.84 -39.62 -9.88
CA TYR A 22 30.76 -40.59 -10.11
C TYR A 22 31.29 -42.03 -10.14
N TRP A 23 30.43 -42.99 -9.83
CA TRP A 23 30.64 -44.38 -10.25
C TRP A 23 29.82 -44.67 -11.50
N VAL A 24 30.39 -45.42 -12.44
CA VAL A 24 29.74 -45.79 -13.69
C VAL A 24 29.82 -47.29 -13.93
N LYS A 25 28.77 -47.86 -14.52
CA LYS A 25 28.78 -49.22 -15.05
C LYS A 25 29.05 -49.17 -16.55
N PHE A 26 30.18 -49.70 -16.98
CA PHE A 26 30.50 -49.80 -18.40
C PHE A 26 29.64 -50.87 -19.06
N ASP A 27 29.04 -50.58 -20.21
CA ASP A 27 28.13 -51.54 -20.87
C ASP A 27 28.87 -52.80 -21.37
N ALA A 28 30.15 -52.66 -21.69
CA ALA A 28 31.00 -53.77 -22.10
C ALA A 28 31.45 -54.66 -20.92
N ASP A 29 31.37 -54.14 -19.69
CA ASP A 29 31.75 -54.87 -18.49
C ASP A 29 30.60 -55.80 -18.06
N ARG A 30 30.83 -57.10 -18.21
CA ARG A 30 29.83 -58.15 -17.92
C ARG A 30 30.00 -58.76 -16.54
N ASP A 31 31.01 -58.34 -15.78
CA ASP A 31 31.29 -58.89 -14.47
C ASP A 31 30.23 -58.46 -13.45
N ALA A 32 29.91 -59.37 -12.54
CA ALA A 32 28.98 -59.09 -11.45
C ALA A 32 29.73 -58.30 -10.34
N LYS A 33 29.61 -56.98 -10.38
CA LYS A 33 30.15 -56.07 -9.35
C LYS A 33 29.04 -55.52 -8.46
N GLN A 34 29.42 -55.05 -7.27
CA GLN A 34 28.48 -54.38 -6.36
C GLN A 34 27.96 -53.09 -7.02
N GLN A 35 26.64 -52.94 -7.02
CA GLN A 35 25.98 -51.75 -7.57
C GLN A 35 26.44 -50.48 -6.81
N GLY A 36 26.73 -49.41 -7.54
CA GLY A 36 27.29 -48.16 -7.01
C GLY A 36 28.80 -48.16 -6.82
N TYR A 37 29.48 -49.27 -7.11
CA TYR A 37 30.93 -49.45 -6.97
C TYR A 37 31.52 -50.27 -8.14
N GLU A 38 30.90 -50.22 -9.32
CA GLU A 38 31.29 -51.03 -10.48
C GLU A 38 32.57 -50.53 -11.19
N SER A 39 32.96 -49.28 -10.95
CA SER A 39 34.17 -48.65 -11.48
C SER A 39 34.99 -47.99 -10.38
N MET A 40 36.17 -47.47 -10.73
CA MET A 40 36.77 -46.40 -9.94
C MET A 40 35.94 -45.11 -10.06
N PRO A 41 36.05 -44.14 -9.14
CA PRO A 41 35.39 -42.85 -9.27
C PRO A 41 35.89 -42.08 -10.50
N VAL A 42 34.97 -41.58 -11.33
CA VAL A 42 35.26 -40.87 -12.58
C VAL A 42 34.80 -39.42 -12.51
N ARG A 43 35.60 -38.52 -13.10
CA ARG A 43 35.24 -37.08 -13.18
C ARG A 43 34.33 -36.80 -14.37
N LEU A 44 33.49 -35.78 -14.23
CA LEU A 44 32.67 -35.23 -15.32
C LEU A 44 33.36 -34.03 -15.96
N ALA A 45 33.61 -34.07 -17.26
CA ALA A 45 34.00 -32.90 -18.04
C ALA A 45 32.85 -31.90 -18.07
N ARG A 46 33.15 -30.63 -17.79
CA ARG A 46 32.15 -29.56 -17.69
C ARG A 46 32.44 -28.46 -18.72
N PRO A 47 31.41 -27.79 -19.26
CA PRO A 47 31.61 -26.67 -20.21
C PRO A 47 32.34 -25.47 -19.59
N TYR A 48 32.22 -25.26 -18.28
CA TYR A 48 32.89 -24.18 -17.54
C TYR A 48 33.12 -24.60 -16.08
N GLY A 49 34.29 -24.29 -15.53
CA GLY A 49 34.67 -24.64 -14.16
C GLY A 49 35.94 -23.94 -13.68
N GLY A 50 36.08 -23.86 -12.36
CA GLY A 50 37.21 -23.30 -11.60
C GLY A 50 37.11 -23.71 -10.13
N ASP A 51 37.88 -23.08 -9.25
CA ASP A 51 37.96 -23.44 -7.83
C ASP A 51 36.63 -23.24 -7.08
N THR A 52 35.97 -22.08 -7.29
CA THR A 52 34.72 -21.69 -6.61
C THR A 52 33.55 -21.41 -7.56
N TYR A 53 33.70 -21.64 -8.87
CA TYR A 53 32.72 -21.29 -9.90
C TYR A 53 32.65 -22.32 -11.04
N GLY A 54 31.53 -22.38 -11.77
CA GLY A 54 31.35 -23.28 -12.91
C GLY A 54 29.90 -23.60 -13.24
N ILE A 55 29.68 -24.53 -14.16
CA ILE A 55 28.36 -25.13 -14.42
C ILE A 55 28.30 -26.51 -13.75
N HIS A 56 27.55 -26.60 -12.65
CA HIS A 56 27.48 -27.78 -11.79
C HIS A 56 26.09 -28.42 -11.83
N PHE A 57 25.77 -29.14 -12.90
CA PHE A 57 24.57 -29.97 -12.97
C PHE A 57 24.94 -31.43 -12.66
N PRO A 58 24.52 -31.98 -11.51
CA PRO A 58 24.77 -33.38 -11.20
C PRO A 58 24.00 -34.27 -12.17
N LEU A 59 24.64 -35.33 -12.64
CA LEU A 59 23.94 -36.38 -13.39
C LEU A 59 23.02 -37.16 -12.46
N ILE A 60 22.02 -37.80 -13.04
CA ILE A 60 21.05 -38.65 -12.33
C ILE A 60 21.42 -40.12 -12.50
N GLN A 61 21.07 -40.99 -11.56
CA GLN A 61 21.25 -42.42 -11.71
C GLN A 61 20.72 -42.91 -13.07
N GLY A 62 21.49 -43.78 -13.72
CA GLY A 62 21.12 -44.39 -14.99
C GLY A 62 21.39 -43.52 -16.22
N THR A 63 21.81 -42.26 -16.03
CA THR A 63 22.19 -41.35 -17.11
C THR A 63 23.28 -42.00 -17.97
N GLU A 64 23.02 -42.10 -19.27
CA GLU A 64 23.97 -42.63 -20.23
C GLU A 64 25.07 -41.62 -20.54
N VAL A 65 26.30 -42.09 -20.50
CA VAL A 65 27.49 -41.26 -20.62
C VAL A 65 28.48 -41.83 -21.62
N ALA A 66 29.06 -40.93 -22.41
CA ALA A 66 30.25 -41.22 -23.20
C ALA A 66 31.48 -41.05 -22.31
N VAL A 67 32.24 -42.12 -22.14
CA VAL A 67 33.50 -42.12 -21.38
C VAL A 67 34.66 -41.98 -22.36
N ALA A 68 35.55 -41.05 -22.07
CA ALA A 68 36.84 -40.91 -22.72
C ALA A 68 37.96 -41.17 -21.72
N PHE A 69 39.18 -41.29 -22.21
CA PHE A 69 40.33 -41.72 -21.44
C PHE A 69 41.46 -40.72 -21.66
N HIS A 70 42.11 -40.27 -20.57
CA HIS A 70 43.25 -39.34 -20.69
C HIS A 70 44.35 -39.99 -21.50
N GLU A 71 44.74 -39.38 -22.62
CA GLU A 71 45.79 -39.90 -23.52
C GLU A 71 45.51 -41.32 -24.05
N GLY A 72 44.25 -41.76 -24.01
CA GLY A 72 43.86 -43.12 -24.40
C GLY A 72 44.11 -44.20 -23.33
N ASP A 73 44.52 -43.82 -22.11
CA ASP A 73 44.79 -44.73 -21.00
C ASP A 73 43.50 -45.24 -20.33
N PRO A 74 43.14 -46.54 -20.46
CA PRO A 74 41.94 -47.13 -19.87
C PRO A 74 41.83 -46.98 -18.35
N ASP A 75 42.95 -46.80 -17.65
CA ASP A 75 42.99 -46.62 -16.19
C ASP A 75 42.68 -45.18 -15.75
N ARG A 76 42.53 -44.25 -16.71
CA ARG A 76 42.22 -42.83 -16.44
C ARG A 76 40.93 -42.37 -17.14
N PRO A 77 39.78 -43.01 -16.86
CA PRO A 77 38.50 -42.63 -17.46
C PRO A 77 37.97 -41.29 -16.95
N TYR A 78 37.24 -40.60 -17.81
CA TYR A 78 36.38 -39.47 -17.45
C TYR A 78 35.14 -39.43 -18.32
N ILE A 79 34.04 -38.91 -17.78
CA ILE A 79 32.81 -38.69 -18.54
C ILE A 79 33.03 -37.46 -19.42
N ALA A 80 32.98 -37.63 -20.74
CA ALA A 80 33.16 -36.56 -21.71
C ALA A 80 31.84 -35.89 -22.10
N HIS A 81 30.77 -36.68 -22.28
CA HIS A 81 29.45 -36.21 -22.68
C HIS A 81 28.33 -37.05 -22.07
N VAL A 82 27.12 -36.50 -22.06
CA VAL A 82 25.87 -37.20 -21.72
C VAL A 82 25.11 -37.48 -23.01
N LEU A 83 24.45 -38.63 -23.08
CA LEU A 83 23.70 -39.05 -24.26
C LEU A 83 22.24 -39.28 -23.89
N HIS A 84 21.34 -38.87 -24.78
CA HIS A 84 19.95 -39.28 -24.75
C HIS A 84 19.79 -40.63 -25.48
N ASP A 85 18.82 -41.44 -25.07
CA ASP A 85 18.51 -42.72 -25.70
C ASP A 85 16.99 -42.84 -25.94
N SER A 86 16.53 -43.96 -26.50
CA SER A 86 15.10 -44.16 -26.78
C SER A 86 14.23 -44.25 -25.51
N ARG A 87 14.82 -44.48 -24.34
CA ARG A 87 14.13 -44.50 -23.04
C ARG A 87 14.16 -43.14 -22.35
N HIS A 88 15.14 -42.30 -22.69
CA HIS A 88 15.33 -40.94 -22.19
C HIS A 88 15.49 -39.96 -23.37
N PRO A 89 14.44 -39.73 -24.16
CA PRO A 89 14.52 -38.86 -25.34
C PRO A 89 14.77 -37.40 -24.95
N ASP A 90 15.32 -36.63 -25.89
CA ASP A 90 15.49 -35.20 -25.75
C ASP A 90 14.13 -34.48 -25.58
N HIS A 91 14.12 -33.38 -24.83
CA HIS A 91 12.94 -32.53 -24.67
C HIS A 91 12.71 -31.61 -25.87
N VAL A 92 13.73 -31.37 -26.69
CA VAL A 92 13.64 -30.61 -27.93
C VAL A 92 13.67 -31.61 -29.09
N THR A 93 12.55 -31.66 -29.82
CA THR A 93 12.34 -32.60 -30.92
C THR A 93 11.83 -31.83 -32.14
N GLN A 94 11.56 -32.54 -33.25
CA GLN A 94 10.93 -31.94 -34.43
C GLN A 94 9.66 -31.14 -34.10
N ALA A 95 8.89 -31.58 -33.11
CA ALA A 95 7.65 -30.93 -32.70
C ALA A 95 7.86 -29.56 -32.02
N ASN A 96 9.08 -29.19 -31.63
CA ASN A 96 9.42 -27.96 -30.90
C ASN A 96 10.86 -27.51 -31.14
N HIS A 97 11.33 -27.65 -32.38
CA HIS A 97 12.73 -27.45 -32.78
C HIS A 97 13.25 -26.01 -32.64
N THR A 98 12.38 -25.03 -32.38
CA THR A 98 12.74 -23.64 -32.08
C THR A 98 12.88 -23.34 -30.58
N ARG A 99 12.72 -24.37 -29.71
CA ARG A 99 12.88 -24.21 -28.25
C ARG A 99 14.28 -24.57 -27.79
N ASN A 100 14.81 -23.73 -26.92
CA ASN A 100 15.99 -23.98 -26.13
C ASN A 100 15.56 -24.16 -24.67
N VAL A 101 16.00 -25.24 -24.00
CA VAL A 101 15.55 -25.56 -22.64
C VAL A 101 16.69 -26.06 -21.77
N ILE A 102 16.94 -25.37 -20.66
CA ILE A 102 17.69 -25.90 -19.51
C ILE A 102 16.65 -26.37 -18.49
N ARG A 103 16.64 -27.65 -18.16
CA ARG A 103 15.64 -28.27 -17.28
C ARG A 103 16.29 -29.23 -16.30
N THR A 104 15.93 -29.09 -15.02
CA THR A 104 16.29 -30.03 -13.95
C THR A 104 15.20 -31.11 -13.78
N PRO A 105 15.50 -32.25 -13.13
CA PRO A 105 14.51 -33.32 -12.89
C PRO A 105 13.27 -32.84 -12.11
N ALA A 106 13.46 -31.96 -11.13
CA ALA A 106 12.38 -31.31 -10.38
C ALA A 106 11.59 -30.26 -11.20
N ASN A 107 11.83 -30.21 -12.51
CA ASN A 107 11.16 -29.32 -13.47
C ASN A 107 11.44 -27.82 -13.27
N ASN A 108 12.50 -27.45 -12.53
CA ASN A 108 13.05 -26.10 -12.62
C ASN A 108 13.59 -25.91 -14.04
N LYS A 109 13.18 -24.83 -14.70
CA LYS A 109 13.44 -24.61 -16.12
C LYS A 109 13.77 -23.17 -16.45
N LEU A 110 14.72 -23.00 -17.36
CA LEU A 110 14.92 -21.82 -18.18
C LEU A 110 14.64 -22.24 -19.63
N ARG A 111 13.59 -21.68 -20.23
CA ARG A 111 13.17 -21.96 -21.61
C ARG A 111 13.22 -20.68 -22.42
N MET A 112 13.80 -20.74 -23.62
CA MET A 112 13.79 -19.68 -24.62
C MET A 112 13.15 -20.23 -25.90
N GLU A 113 12.12 -19.57 -26.41
CA GLU A 113 11.45 -19.89 -27.68
C GLU A 113 11.87 -18.89 -28.74
N ASP A 114 12.42 -19.38 -29.85
CA ASP A 114 12.94 -18.56 -30.95
C ASP A 114 12.01 -18.54 -32.17
N LYS A 115 10.81 -19.11 -32.07
CA LYS A 115 9.81 -18.99 -33.14
C LYS A 115 9.52 -17.51 -33.40
N ARG A 116 9.82 -17.07 -34.63
CA ARG A 116 9.78 -15.64 -35.00
C ARG A 116 8.37 -15.07 -34.86
N GLY A 117 8.27 -13.93 -34.17
CA GLY A 117 7.01 -13.26 -33.84
C GLY A 117 6.26 -13.87 -32.63
N GLU A 118 6.78 -14.96 -32.06
CA GLU A 118 6.24 -15.64 -30.88
C GLU A 118 7.36 -15.91 -29.85
N GLU A 119 8.40 -15.08 -29.86
CA GLU A 119 9.55 -15.24 -28.99
C GLU A 119 9.14 -15.07 -27.53
N HIS A 120 9.66 -15.96 -26.66
CA HIS A 120 9.43 -15.83 -25.23
C HIS A 120 10.55 -16.45 -24.38
N VAL A 121 10.74 -15.92 -23.18
CA VAL A 121 11.61 -16.50 -22.14
C VAL A 121 10.75 -16.91 -20.94
N LYS A 122 11.00 -18.11 -20.40
CA LYS A 122 10.33 -18.63 -19.21
C LYS A 122 11.36 -19.14 -18.21
N LEU A 123 11.39 -18.52 -17.03
CA LEU A 123 12.06 -19.05 -15.84
C LEU A 123 10.98 -19.57 -14.89
N SER A 124 11.06 -20.84 -14.50
CA SER A 124 9.99 -21.48 -13.73
C SER A 124 10.53 -22.51 -12.75
N THR A 125 9.95 -22.53 -11.56
CA THR A 125 9.99 -23.66 -10.61
C THR A 125 8.58 -24.21 -10.42
N GLU A 126 8.43 -25.42 -9.87
CA GLU A 126 7.11 -25.97 -9.49
C GLU A 126 6.65 -25.50 -8.11
N TYR A 127 7.59 -25.09 -7.24
CA TYR A 127 7.26 -24.61 -5.89
C TYR A 127 6.37 -23.35 -5.93
N GLY A 128 5.43 -23.25 -4.97
CA GLY A 128 4.46 -22.14 -4.92
C GLY A 128 3.50 -22.14 -6.11
N GLY A 129 2.98 -23.32 -6.48
CA GLY A 129 1.98 -23.48 -7.53
C GLY A 129 2.45 -23.18 -8.96
N LYS A 130 3.77 -23.19 -9.18
CA LYS A 130 4.53 -22.67 -10.33
C LYS A 130 4.90 -21.20 -10.22
N THR A 131 5.93 -20.90 -9.43
CA THR A 131 6.54 -19.56 -9.42
C THR A 131 7.30 -19.32 -10.73
N GLN A 132 6.95 -18.26 -11.47
CA GLN A 132 7.45 -18.01 -12.83
C GLN A 132 7.71 -16.54 -13.13
N LEU A 133 8.74 -16.31 -13.93
CA LEU A 133 8.91 -15.10 -14.75
C LEU A 133 8.77 -15.50 -16.22
N ASN A 134 7.74 -14.97 -16.88
CA ASN A 134 7.47 -15.18 -18.31
C ASN A 134 7.60 -13.83 -19.05
N LEU A 135 8.38 -13.78 -20.13
CA LEU A 135 8.68 -12.57 -20.91
C LEU A 135 8.37 -12.80 -22.39
N GLY A 136 7.64 -11.89 -23.04
CA GLY A 136 7.33 -11.95 -24.48
C GLY A 136 5.96 -12.57 -24.77
N HIS A 137 5.91 -13.49 -25.74
CA HIS A 137 4.70 -14.21 -26.16
C HIS A 137 4.39 -15.38 -25.21
N ASN A 138 3.75 -15.12 -24.07
CA ASN A 138 3.62 -16.10 -23.00
C ASN A 138 2.54 -17.13 -23.32
N VAL A 139 2.93 -18.41 -23.47
CA VAL A 139 2.02 -19.50 -23.81
C VAL A 139 1.70 -20.45 -22.65
N ASP A 140 0.54 -21.10 -22.71
CA ASP A 140 0.12 -22.17 -21.81
C ASP A 140 0.83 -23.53 -22.11
N ALA A 141 0.33 -24.62 -21.52
CA ALA A 141 0.88 -25.96 -21.74
C ALA A 141 0.61 -26.50 -23.15
N GLN A 142 -0.51 -26.09 -23.76
CA GLN A 142 -0.94 -26.41 -25.12
C GLN A 142 -0.26 -25.52 -26.17
N ARG A 143 0.56 -24.56 -25.72
CA ARG A 143 1.25 -23.56 -26.54
C ARG A 143 0.30 -22.51 -27.12
N ALA A 144 -0.91 -22.39 -26.59
CA ALA A 144 -1.78 -21.28 -26.91
C ALA A 144 -1.31 -20.04 -26.15
N LEU A 145 -1.35 -18.87 -26.82
CA LEU A 145 -1.07 -17.59 -26.20
C LEU A 145 -2.01 -17.37 -25.01
N ARG A 146 -1.44 -17.06 -23.84
CA ARG A 146 -2.19 -16.71 -22.62
C ARG A 146 -1.92 -15.29 -22.13
N GLY A 147 -0.98 -14.58 -22.73
CA GLY A 147 -0.70 -13.18 -22.44
C GLY A 147 0.59 -12.70 -23.10
N GLU A 148 0.74 -11.40 -23.26
CA GLU A 148 1.90 -10.76 -23.87
C GLU A 148 2.58 -9.81 -22.87
N GLY A 149 3.89 -9.68 -22.96
CA GLY A 149 4.69 -8.82 -22.09
C GLY A 149 5.37 -9.60 -20.97
N ALA A 150 5.46 -9.01 -19.78
CA ALA A 150 6.12 -9.61 -18.61
C ALA A 150 5.09 -10.05 -17.57
N GLU A 151 5.19 -11.29 -17.11
CA GLU A 151 4.40 -11.83 -16.01
C GLU A 151 5.32 -12.39 -14.93
N LEU A 152 5.19 -11.85 -13.72
CA LEU A 152 5.68 -12.48 -12.49
C LEU A 152 4.46 -13.10 -11.79
N ARG A 153 4.43 -14.44 -11.68
CA ARG A 153 3.33 -15.17 -11.03
C ARG A 153 3.82 -16.18 -10.00
N THR A 154 3.03 -16.38 -8.95
CA THR A 154 3.17 -17.44 -7.95
C THR A 154 1.83 -17.61 -7.24
N ASP A 155 1.60 -18.78 -6.65
CA ASP A 155 0.47 -19.02 -5.75
C ASP A 155 0.81 -18.62 -4.30
N ASP A 156 2.09 -18.33 -4.02
CA ASP A 156 2.59 -17.82 -2.74
C ASP A 156 2.65 -16.28 -2.76
N TRP A 157 3.53 -15.68 -1.95
CA TRP A 157 3.72 -14.22 -1.89
C TRP A 157 4.62 -13.68 -3.00
N VAL A 158 4.29 -12.50 -3.51
CA VAL A 158 5.19 -11.68 -4.33
C VAL A 158 5.71 -10.53 -3.48
N ALA A 159 7.03 -10.43 -3.33
CA ALA A 159 7.69 -9.30 -2.70
C ALA A 159 8.47 -8.49 -3.74
N VAL A 160 8.10 -7.22 -3.94
CA VAL A 160 8.86 -6.24 -4.73
C VAL A 160 9.52 -5.27 -3.78
N ARG A 161 10.85 -5.28 -3.71
CA ARG A 161 11.63 -4.46 -2.78
C ARG A 161 12.75 -3.73 -3.51
N GLY A 162 12.63 -2.40 -3.60
CA GLY A 162 13.70 -1.53 -4.07
C GLY A 162 14.20 -0.66 -2.92
N GLY A 163 15.40 -0.91 -2.41
CA GLY A 163 15.96 -0.15 -1.26
C GLY A 163 16.23 1.33 -1.56
N LYS A 164 16.22 1.74 -2.84
CA LYS A 164 16.32 3.12 -3.31
C LYS A 164 14.99 3.67 -3.85
N GLY A 165 13.88 2.95 -3.66
CA GLY A 165 12.56 3.29 -4.18
C GLY A 165 12.05 2.30 -5.24
N VAL A 166 10.78 2.43 -5.58
CA VAL A 166 10.05 1.60 -6.54
C VAL A 166 9.25 2.50 -7.48
N PHE A 167 9.49 2.37 -8.79
CA PHE A 167 8.70 3.06 -9.82
C PHE A 167 7.88 2.03 -10.60
N ILE A 168 6.55 2.14 -10.53
CA ILE A 168 5.63 1.30 -11.30
C ILE A 168 4.87 2.22 -12.24
N THR A 169 5.08 2.02 -13.55
CA THR A 169 4.46 2.85 -14.57
C THR A 169 3.91 2.03 -15.72
N SER A 170 2.83 2.51 -16.34
CA SER A 170 2.38 2.08 -17.67
C SER A 170 2.68 3.12 -18.76
N ASP A 171 3.59 4.06 -18.50
CA ASP A 171 4.19 4.91 -19.52
C ASP A 171 4.98 4.06 -20.51
N ARG A 172 4.75 4.27 -21.80
CA ARG A 172 5.48 3.54 -22.84
C ARG A 172 6.88 4.12 -23.00
N GLN A 173 7.89 3.27 -22.81
CA GLN A 173 9.27 3.52 -23.25
C GLN A 173 9.64 2.52 -24.34
N SER A 174 9.56 2.94 -25.60
CA SER A 174 9.84 2.06 -26.74
C SER A 174 11.29 1.58 -26.71
N GLU A 175 11.49 0.28 -26.90
CA GLU A 175 12.82 -0.34 -27.04
C GLU A 175 13.79 -0.06 -25.88
N ALA A 176 13.27 0.26 -24.69
CA ALA A 176 14.08 0.71 -23.54
C ALA A 176 15.08 1.83 -23.94
N SER A 177 14.63 2.76 -24.79
CA SER A 177 15.47 3.78 -25.42
C SER A 177 16.00 4.87 -24.49
N ASP A 178 15.60 4.86 -23.21
CA ASP A 178 15.98 5.87 -22.22
C ASP A 178 16.28 5.20 -20.86
N ARG A 179 16.46 5.99 -19.82
CA ARG A 179 16.77 5.52 -18.47
C ARG A 179 15.62 4.68 -17.91
N MET A 180 15.98 3.68 -17.10
CA MET A 180 15.02 2.85 -16.35
C MET A 180 14.05 3.68 -15.48
N LEU A 181 14.50 4.84 -14.97
CA LEU A 181 13.71 5.75 -14.13
C LEU A 181 13.30 7.03 -14.88
N GLU A 182 13.26 7.02 -16.21
CA GLU A 182 12.63 8.11 -16.96
C GLU A 182 11.16 8.22 -16.50
N MET A 183 10.77 9.40 -16.02
CA MET A 183 9.47 9.61 -15.36
C MET A 183 8.86 10.98 -15.65
N LYS A 184 9.17 11.59 -16.80
CA LYS A 184 8.70 12.93 -17.17
C LYS A 184 7.19 13.10 -17.03
N ASN A 185 6.41 12.08 -17.42
CA ASN A 185 4.95 12.11 -17.29
C ASN A 185 4.53 12.09 -15.81
N ALA A 186 5.10 11.20 -15.01
CA ALA A 186 4.81 11.13 -13.57
C ALA A 186 5.23 12.43 -12.84
N ALA A 187 6.41 12.98 -13.18
CA ALA A 187 6.88 14.26 -12.66
C ALA A 187 5.95 15.42 -13.03
N ALA A 188 5.45 15.46 -14.26
CA ALA A 188 4.46 16.46 -14.68
C ALA A 188 3.14 16.33 -13.89
N GLN A 189 2.67 15.10 -13.63
CA GLN A 189 1.48 14.88 -12.80
C GLN A 189 1.68 15.33 -11.35
N MET A 190 2.84 15.05 -10.75
CA MET A 190 3.21 15.51 -9.41
C MET A 190 3.23 17.04 -9.32
N VAL A 191 3.82 17.72 -10.31
CA VAL A 191 3.86 19.20 -10.39
C VAL A 191 2.46 19.78 -10.57
N GLN A 192 1.63 19.17 -11.42
CA GLN A 192 0.25 19.61 -11.64
C GLN A 192 -0.59 19.46 -10.37
N ALA A 193 -0.48 18.32 -9.67
CA ALA A 193 -1.19 18.09 -8.42
C ALA A 193 -0.80 19.11 -7.34
N LEU A 194 0.50 19.38 -7.20
CA LEU A 194 0.99 20.40 -6.27
C LEU A 194 0.45 21.80 -6.63
N SER A 195 0.44 22.16 -7.92
CA SER A 195 -0.08 23.46 -8.37
C SER A 195 -1.56 23.65 -8.06
N VAL A 196 -2.38 22.59 -8.21
CA VAL A 196 -3.79 22.62 -7.83
C VAL A 196 -3.94 22.77 -6.31
N SER A 197 -3.16 22.00 -5.54
CA SER A 197 -3.17 22.07 -4.08
C SER A 197 -2.81 23.47 -3.57
N ASP A 198 -1.72 24.06 -4.08
CA ASP A 198 -1.27 25.41 -3.70
C ASP A 198 -2.29 26.49 -4.07
N ALA A 199 -2.91 26.40 -5.25
CA ALA A 199 -3.95 27.35 -5.65
C ALA A 199 -5.18 27.30 -4.73
N LEU A 200 -5.59 26.10 -4.30
CA LEU A 200 -6.70 25.91 -3.37
C LEU A 200 -6.34 26.30 -1.93
N ALA A 201 -5.10 26.02 -1.50
CA ALA A 201 -4.59 26.46 -0.19
C ALA A 201 -4.58 28.00 -0.08
N ASN A 202 -4.11 28.70 -1.11
CA ASN A 202 -4.18 30.17 -1.17
C ASN A 202 -5.62 30.69 -1.10
N ALA A 203 -6.56 30.03 -1.80
CA ALA A 203 -7.97 30.40 -1.75
C ALA A 203 -8.60 30.13 -0.37
N ALA A 204 -8.16 29.08 0.33
CA ALA A 204 -8.57 28.79 1.70
C ALA A 204 -8.09 29.88 2.66
N ASP A 205 -6.83 30.30 2.54
CA ASP A 205 -6.25 31.36 3.36
C ASP A 205 -7.00 32.70 3.20
N ILE A 206 -7.32 33.08 1.94
CA ILE A 206 -8.14 34.26 1.63
C ILE A 206 -9.54 34.15 2.25
N ALA A 207 -10.13 32.95 2.25
CA ALA A 207 -11.44 32.68 2.83
C ALA A 207 -11.40 32.49 4.36
N GLN A 208 -10.22 32.61 4.99
CA GLN A 208 -9.99 32.35 6.42
C GLN A 208 -10.39 30.91 6.83
N ALA A 209 -10.30 29.98 5.88
CA ALA A 209 -10.41 28.55 6.12
C ALA A 209 -9.01 27.96 6.33
N TRP A 210 -8.90 26.85 7.06
CA TRP A 210 -7.61 26.17 7.24
C TRP A 210 -7.10 25.61 5.91
N PRO A 211 -5.90 26.02 5.43
CA PRO A 211 -5.33 25.54 4.18
C PRO A 211 -4.78 24.12 4.29
N ALA A 212 -4.60 23.45 3.15
CA ALA A 212 -3.91 22.18 3.10
C ALA A 212 -2.39 22.35 3.34
N ASP A 213 -1.75 21.30 3.86
CA ASP A 213 -0.31 21.28 4.12
C ASP A 213 0.50 21.17 2.80
N SER A 214 0.87 22.33 2.28
CA SER A 214 1.68 22.46 1.06
C SER A 214 3.14 22.05 1.24
N ASP A 215 3.69 22.11 2.46
CA ASP A 215 5.12 21.87 2.67
C ASP A 215 5.44 20.38 2.62
N THR A 216 4.61 19.53 3.24
CA THR A 216 4.67 18.08 3.06
C THR A 216 4.53 17.70 1.58
N ALA A 217 3.59 18.31 0.84
CA ALA A 217 3.39 18.01 -0.57
C ALA A 217 4.60 18.38 -1.44
N LYS A 218 5.28 19.50 -1.16
CA LYS A 218 6.53 19.90 -1.84
C LYS A 218 7.69 18.95 -1.52
N ALA A 219 7.83 18.57 -0.24
CA ALA A 219 8.84 17.61 0.20
C ALA A 219 8.66 16.25 -0.49
N LEU A 220 7.41 15.77 -0.58
CA LEU A 220 7.05 14.55 -1.29
C LEU A 220 7.47 14.60 -2.77
N ASN A 221 7.11 15.67 -3.49
CA ASN A 221 7.52 15.83 -4.89
C ASN A 221 9.05 15.83 -5.06
N THR A 222 9.78 16.43 -4.13
CA THR A 222 11.25 16.47 -4.18
C THR A 222 11.85 15.08 -3.98
N ALA A 223 11.34 14.33 -2.99
CA ALA A 223 11.77 12.98 -2.66
C ALA A 223 11.48 11.98 -3.80
N LEU A 224 10.30 12.09 -4.42
CA LEU A 224 9.83 11.14 -5.44
C LEU A 224 10.31 11.47 -6.86
N ASN A 225 10.67 12.72 -7.15
CA ASN A 225 11.23 13.08 -8.45
C ASN A 225 12.56 12.34 -8.67
N ASN A 226 12.63 11.54 -9.74
CA ASN A 226 13.71 10.59 -10.02
C ASN A 226 14.02 9.60 -8.88
N LEU A 227 13.09 9.41 -7.92
CA LEU A 227 13.30 8.62 -6.71
C LEU A 227 14.63 8.94 -6.00
N THR A 228 14.86 10.23 -5.72
CA THR A 228 16.06 10.66 -4.96
C THR A 228 16.07 10.12 -3.52
N GLN A 229 14.88 9.83 -2.97
CA GLN A 229 14.70 9.12 -1.70
C GLN A 229 13.91 7.81 -1.89
N PRO A 230 14.01 6.85 -0.96
CA PRO A 230 13.27 5.59 -1.03
C PRO A 230 11.75 5.80 -0.88
N GLY A 231 11.07 5.98 -2.01
CA GLY A 231 9.61 6.08 -2.09
C GLY A 231 9.01 5.17 -3.16
N ILE A 232 7.69 5.24 -3.32
CA ILE A 232 6.97 4.53 -4.39
C ILE A 232 6.23 5.54 -5.25
N VAL A 233 6.45 5.48 -6.56
CA VAL A 233 5.67 6.23 -7.56
C VAL A 233 4.85 5.23 -8.37
N LEU A 234 3.52 5.40 -8.35
CA LEU A 234 2.57 4.68 -9.19
C LEU A 234 2.01 5.66 -10.23
N ASN A 235 2.32 5.44 -11.51
CA ASN A 235 1.87 6.33 -12.59
C ASN A 235 1.22 5.55 -13.74
N ALA A 236 0.15 6.10 -14.30
CA ALA A 236 -0.44 5.61 -15.54
C ALA A 236 -0.96 6.80 -16.35
N PRO A 237 -0.74 6.85 -17.68
CA PRO A 237 -1.23 7.94 -18.52
C PRO A 237 -2.76 7.95 -18.68
N GLU A 238 -3.43 6.85 -18.36
CA GLU A 238 -4.88 6.68 -18.52
C GLU A 238 -5.60 6.60 -17.17
N HIS A 239 -5.51 5.47 -16.47
CA HIS A 239 -6.29 5.23 -15.25
C HIS A 239 -5.52 4.38 -14.23
N ILE A 240 -5.74 4.63 -12.95
CA ILE A 240 -5.31 3.78 -11.83
C ILE A 240 -6.55 3.36 -11.06
N SER A 241 -6.68 2.06 -10.75
CA SER A 241 -7.75 1.52 -9.90
C SER A 241 -7.15 0.77 -8.72
N ILE A 242 -7.62 1.07 -7.51
CA ILE A 242 -7.26 0.37 -6.27
C ILE A 242 -8.54 -0.20 -5.69
N SER A 243 -8.66 -1.53 -5.65
CA SER A 243 -9.88 -2.20 -5.20
C SER A 243 -9.58 -3.45 -4.37
N SER A 244 -10.47 -3.75 -3.42
CA SER A 244 -10.45 -4.95 -2.61
C SER A 244 -11.88 -5.28 -2.19
N PRO A 245 -12.28 -6.56 -2.14
CA PRO A 245 -13.55 -6.96 -1.53
C PRO A 245 -13.55 -6.78 0.00
N LYS A 246 -12.38 -6.52 0.60
CA LYS A 246 -12.20 -6.21 2.02
C LYS A 246 -11.77 -4.74 2.18
N SER A 247 -11.08 -4.42 3.26
CA SER A 247 -10.61 -3.06 3.55
C SER A 247 -9.51 -2.58 2.60
N VAL A 248 -9.55 -1.29 2.26
CA VAL A 248 -8.44 -0.51 1.70
C VAL A 248 -8.11 0.59 2.71
N ARG A 249 -6.82 0.83 2.97
CA ARG A 249 -6.34 1.87 3.88
C ARG A 249 -5.28 2.72 3.18
N LEU A 250 -5.42 4.04 3.28
CA LEU A 250 -4.40 5.03 2.93
C LEU A 250 -4.02 5.74 4.23
N SER A 251 -2.74 5.73 4.59
CA SER A 251 -2.28 6.27 5.87
C SER A 251 -0.86 6.80 5.72
N SER A 252 -0.61 7.96 6.33
CA SER A 252 0.73 8.48 6.60
C SER A 252 0.89 8.57 8.12
N GLY A 253 2.06 8.21 8.63
CA GLY A 253 2.29 8.09 10.08
C GLY A 253 2.53 9.42 10.77
N SER A 254 3.27 10.32 10.12
CA SER A 254 3.73 11.60 10.67
C SER A 254 3.48 12.79 9.75
N GLU A 255 2.96 12.55 8.55
CA GLU A 255 2.77 13.55 7.51
C GLU A 255 1.34 13.51 6.96
N SER A 256 1.02 14.43 6.05
CA SER A 256 -0.31 14.58 5.46
C SER A 256 -0.64 13.52 4.39
N VAL A 257 -1.91 13.12 4.31
CA VAL A 257 -2.47 12.37 3.16
C VAL A 257 -3.18 13.34 2.23
N GLY A 258 -2.62 13.58 1.04
CA GLY A 258 -3.21 14.46 0.03
C GLY A 258 -4.10 13.72 -0.97
N LEU A 259 -5.29 14.26 -1.25
CA LEU A 259 -6.17 13.83 -2.34
C LEU A 259 -6.44 15.02 -3.26
N VAL A 260 -5.90 14.97 -4.48
CA VAL A 260 -5.98 16.09 -5.44
C VAL A 260 -6.65 15.62 -6.73
N ALA A 261 -7.62 16.39 -7.20
CA ALA A 261 -8.30 16.15 -8.47
C ALA A 261 -8.38 17.45 -9.28
N GLY A 262 -8.11 17.37 -10.59
CA GLY A 262 -8.42 18.46 -11.52
C GLY A 262 -9.93 18.56 -11.85
N GLY A 263 -10.68 17.49 -11.60
CA GLY A 263 -12.15 17.42 -11.69
C GLY A 263 -12.80 17.32 -10.31
N ASN A 264 -13.78 16.41 -10.16
CA ASN A 264 -14.44 16.17 -8.88
C ASN A 264 -13.66 15.18 -8.01
N THR A 265 -13.82 15.31 -6.69
CA THR A 265 -13.52 14.23 -5.74
C THR A 265 -14.84 13.67 -5.22
N ASP A 266 -15.23 12.48 -5.67
CA ASP A 266 -16.49 11.84 -5.30
C ASP A 266 -16.25 10.76 -4.23
N ILE A 267 -16.90 10.90 -3.06
CA ILE A 267 -16.82 9.93 -1.96
C ILE A 267 -18.21 9.28 -1.78
N SER A 268 -18.36 8.05 -2.26
CA SER A 268 -19.62 7.30 -2.17
C SER A 268 -19.53 6.20 -1.10
N VAL A 269 -20.33 6.32 -0.04
CA VAL A 269 -20.33 5.37 1.08
C VAL A 269 -21.72 4.82 1.33
N MET A 270 -21.85 3.49 1.31
CA MET A 270 -23.15 2.82 1.45
C MET A 270 -23.68 2.80 2.88
N LYS A 271 -22.78 2.82 3.88
CA LYS A 271 -23.13 2.75 5.30
C LYS A 271 -22.99 4.11 5.96
N LYS A 272 -21.79 4.46 6.40
CA LYS A 272 -21.53 5.69 7.17
C LYS A 272 -20.27 6.36 6.66
N PHE A 273 -20.37 7.64 6.34
CA PHE A 273 -19.20 8.51 6.21
C PHE A 273 -18.86 9.07 7.59
N THR A 274 -17.60 8.96 8.02
CA THR A 274 -17.12 9.43 9.32
C THR A 274 -15.82 10.19 9.09
N ALA A 275 -15.75 11.42 9.59
CA ALA A 275 -14.57 12.27 9.56
C ALA A 275 -14.29 12.73 10.99
N VAL A 276 -13.08 12.46 11.48
CA VAL A 276 -12.60 12.86 12.80
C VAL A 276 -11.23 13.47 12.59
N ALA A 277 -11.03 14.68 13.09
CA ALA A 277 -9.76 15.39 13.07
C ALA A 277 -9.34 15.71 14.50
N GLY A 278 -8.04 15.61 14.80
CA GLY A 278 -7.52 15.92 16.14
C GLY A 278 -7.57 17.42 16.48
N GLU A 279 -7.56 18.28 15.46
CA GLU A 279 -7.54 19.74 15.61
C GLU A 279 -8.78 20.40 15.00
N ALA A 280 -8.93 20.37 13.67
CA ALA A 280 -10.01 21.09 12.99
C ALA A 280 -10.54 20.35 11.76
N ILE A 281 -11.81 20.61 11.42
CA ILE A 281 -12.43 20.24 10.14
C ILE A 281 -12.71 21.54 9.37
N SER A 282 -12.15 21.66 8.17
CA SER A 282 -12.30 22.82 7.28
C SER A 282 -12.95 22.40 5.96
N LEU A 283 -14.08 23.03 5.60
CA LEU A 283 -14.82 22.76 4.36
C LEU A 283 -15.08 24.06 3.61
N LEU A 284 -14.49 24.19 2.42
CA LEU A 284 -14.59 25.40 1.60
C LEU A 284 -15.10 25.08 0.19
N ALA A 285 -16.12 25.83 -0.26
CA ALA A 285 -16.59 25.81 -1.64
C ALA A 285 -16.48 27.20 -2.26
N LEU A 286 -15.64 27.36 -3.29
CA LEU A 286 -15.28 28.68 -3.84
C LEU A 286 -16.34 29.29 -4.78
N LYS A 287 -17.20 28.47 -5.39
CA LYS A 287 -18.09 28.91 -6.48
C LYS A 287 -19.56 28.58 -6.28
N LEU A 288 -19.88 27.31 -5.99
CA LEU A 288 -21.26 26.80 -6.02
C LEU A 288 -21.90 26.67 -4.62
N GLY A 289 -21.17 27.05 -3.57
CA GLY A 289 -21.62 26.94 -2.18
C GLY A 289 -21.61 25.51 -1.64
N ILE A 290 -22.13 25.36 -0.41
CA ILE A 290 -22.18 24.09 0.32
C ILE A 290 -23.65 23.61 0.41
N ARG A 291 -23.85 22.31 0.25
CA ARG A 291 -25.16 21.64 0.40
C ARG A 291 -25.04 20.49 1.41
N LEU A 292 -25.72 20.61 2.55
CA LEU A 292 -25.77 19.59 3.60
C LEU A 292 -27.23 19.13 3.76
N PHE A 293 -27.51 17.87 3.41
CA PHE A 293 -28.85 17.29 3.48
C PHE A 293 -28.83 15.96 4.22
N ALA A 294 -29.81 15.76 5.11
CA ALA A 294 -30.20 14.44 5.58
C ALA A 294 -31.58 14.12 5.00
N ALA A 295 -31.65 13.19 4.04
CA ALA A 295 -32.93 12.79 3.42
C ALA A 295 -33.88 12.15 4.44
N LYS A 296 -33.31 11.46 5.44
CA LYS A 296 -33.97 10.94 6.63
C LYS A 296 -33.00 11.05 7.80
N GLY A 297 -33.54 11.09 9.01
CA GLY A 297 -32.74 11.25 10.22
C GLY A 297 -32.51 12.71 10.60
N LYS A 298 -32.03 12.91 11.82
CA LYS A 298 -31.79 14.23 12.41
C LYS A 298 -30.47 14.81 11.90
N VAL A 299 -30.45 16.12 11.62
CA VAL A 299 -29.21 16.89 11.48
C VAL A 299 -28.87 17.49 12.84
N GLU A 300 -27.66 17.22 13.32
CA GLU A 300 -27.15 17.73 14.59
C GLU A 300 -25.85 18.48 14.35
N ILE A 301 -25.81 19.74 14.80
CA ILE A 301 -24.64 20.61 14.74
C ILE A 301 -24.43 21.15 16.14
N GLN A 302 -23.25 20.93 16.71
CA GLN A 302 -22.91 21.30 18.08
C GLN A 302 -21.48 21.81 18.12
N ALA A 303 -21.25 22.91 18.83
CA ALA A 303 -19.96 23.24 19.40
C ALA A 303 -20.06 22.87 20.89
N GLN A 304 -19.36 21.79 21.29
CA GLN A 304 -19.58 21.17 22.60
C GLN A 304 -18.93 21.94 23.76
N ASP A 305 -17.93 22.76 23.44
CA ASP A 305 -17.18 23.58 24.41
C ASP A 305 -16.85 24.99 23.87
N ASP A 306 -17.50 25.41 22.78
CA ASP A 306 -17.26 26.72 22.14
C ASP A 306 -18.57 27.24 21.48
N GLY A 307 -18.48 28.37 20.80
CA GLY A 307 -19.59 29.03 20.10
C GLY A 307 -19.90 28.43 18.72
N ILE A 308 -21.06 28.80 18.20
CA ILE A 308 -21.44 28.58 16.79
C ILE A 308 -21.68 29.95 16.15
N ASP A 309 -20.90 30.27 15.13
CA ASP A 309 -21.13 31.43 14.26
C ASP A 309 -21.87 31.04 12.98
N THR A 310 -22.93 31.78 12.64
CA THR A 310 -23.67 31.61 11.38
C THR A 310 -23.88 32.97 10.73
N VAL A 311 -23.13 33.23 9.66
CA VAL A 311 -23.12 34.53 8.97
C VAL A 311 -23.42 34.34 7.49
N ALA A 312 -24.29 35.17 6.94
CA ALA A 312 -24.52 35.27 5.51
C ALA A 312 -24.48 36.73 5.06
N LYS A 313 -23.87 37.00 3.90
CA LYS A 313 -23.89 38.34 3.28
C LYS A 313 -25.29 38.74 2.79
N LYS A 314 -26.12 37.73 2.52
CA LYS A 314 -27.53 37.87 2.12
C LYS A 314 -28.42 37.31 3.23
N ASP A 315 -29.64 36.95 2.88
CA ASP A 315 -30.63 36.50 3.83
C ASP A 315 -30.25 35.18 4.52
N ILE A 316 -30.60 35.08 5.81
CA ILE A 316 -30.62 33.83 6.58
C ILE A 316 -32.09 33.44 6.77
N THR A 317 -32.45 32.21 6.40
CA THR A 317 -33.80 31.66 6.59
C THR A 317 -33.75 30.45 7.52
N ILE A 318 -34.47 30.52 8.63
CA ILE A 318 -34.65 29.42 9.58
C ILE A 318 -36.13 29.04 9.57
N THR A 319 -36.45 27.81 9.18
CA THR A 319 -37.84 27.39 8.98
C THR A 319 -38.04 25.95 9.42
N SER A 320 -39.09 25.74 10.21
CA SER A 320 -39.68 24.42 10.45
C SER A 320 -41.01 24.35 9.69
N VAL A 321 -41.12 23.44 8.72
CA VAL A 321 -42.31 23.35 7.84
C VAL A 321 -43.52 22.76 8.57
N GLU A 322 -43.31 21.76 9.44
CA GLU A 322 -44.39 21.02 10.12
C GLU A 322 -44.31 21.10 11.65
N GLY A 323 -43.15 21.48 12.20
CA GLY A 323 -42.87 21.47 13.64
C GLY A 323 -42.68 22.87 14.24
N LYS A 324 -41.82 22.95 15.27
CA LYS A 324 -41.50 24.17 16.01
C LYS A 324 -40.08 24.67 15.72
N VAL A 325 -39.90 25.99 15.75
CA VAL A 325 -38.58 26.62 15.93
C VAL A 325 -38.42 26.94 17.41
N LEU A 326 -37.44 26.31 18.07
CA LEU A 326 -37.12 26.54 19.48
C LEU A 326 -35.74 27.20 19.55
N VAL A 327 -35.67 28.41 20.11
CA VAL A 327 -34.42 29.13 20.37
C VAL A 327 -34.36 29.37 21.86
N THR A 328 -33.30 28.91 22.50
CA THR A 328 -33.11 28.98 23.94
C THR A 328 -31.69 29.42 24.24
N ALA A 329 -31.54 30.29 25.24
CA ALA A 329 -30.26 30.73 25.75
C ALA A 329 -30.26 30.62 27.27
N ALA A 330 -29.11 30.33 27.87
CA ALA A 330 -28.99 30.16 29.31
C ALA A 330 -28.87 31.49 30.07
N ASP A 331 -28.32 32.52 29.44
CA ASP A 331 -28.04 33.83 30.05
C ASP A 331 -28.83 34.94 29.36
N GLU A 332 -28.61 35.14 28.06
CA GLU A 332 -29.23 36.20 27.28
C GLU A 332 -29.58 35.76 25.85
N LEU A 333 -30.76 36.17 25.37
CA LEU A 333 -31.18 36.06 23.96
C LEU A 333 -31.50 37.44 23.40
N VAL A 334 -30.81 37.83 22.32
CA VAL A 334 -31.01 39.13 21.64
C VAL A 334 -31.40 38.92 20.18
N LEU A 335 -32.48 39.57 19.77
CA LEU A 335 -32.86 39.76 18.37
C LEU A 335 -32.67 41.24 18.03
N ASN A 336 -31.78 41.58 17.10
CA ASN A 336 -31.47 42.96 16.73
C ASN A 336 -31.64 43.18 15.21
N CYS A 337 -32.24 44.31 14.83
CA CYS A 337 -32.32 44.77 13.45
C CYS A 337 -32.35 46.31 13.40
N GLY A 338 -31.32 46.93 12.79
CA GLY A 338 -31.31 48.37 12.52
C GLY A 338 -31.45 49.27 13.76
N GLY A 339 -30.99 48.80 14.92
CA GLY A 339 -31.11 49.50 16.20
C GLY A 339 -32.39 49.20 17.00
N ALA A 340 -33.38 48.52 16.42
CA ALA A 340 -34.48 47.91 17.18
C ALA A 340 -34.06 46.54 17.70
N TYR A 341 -34.51 46.17 18.90
CA TYR A 341 -34.20 44.87 19.49
C TYR A 341 -35.28 44.32 20.43
N ILE A 342 -35.23 43.01 20.62
CA ILE A 342 -35.91 42.27 21.69
C ILE A 342 -34.83 41.50 22.45
N LYS A 343 -34.75 41.70 23.76
CA LYS A 343 -33.79 41.05 24.65
C LYS A 343 -34.52 40.31 25.76
N LEU A 344 -34.13 39.06 25.99
CA LEU A 344 -34.63 38.22 27.08
C LEU A 344 -33.44 37.88 27.99
N SER A 345 -33.46 38.37 29.23
CA SER A 345 -32.42 38.09 30.23
C SER A 345 -32.92 38.30 31.66
N GLY A 346 -32.41 37.49 32.59
CA GLY A 346 -32.76 37.59 34.02
C GLY A 346 -34.26 37.50 34.33
N GLY A 347 -35.04 36.78 33.51
CA GLY A 347 -36.49 36.69 33.60
C GLY A 347 -37.26 37.91 33.05
N ASN A 348 -36.57 38.91 32.50
CA ASN A 348 -37.17 40.11 31.93
C ASN A 348 -37.26 40.02 30.40
N VAL A 349 -38.24 40.76 29.83
CA VAL A 349 -38.35 41.02 28.40
C VAL A 349 -38.16 42.52 28.17
N GLU A 350 -37.13 42.90 27.41
CA GLU A 350 -36.82 44.28 27.04
C GLU A 350 -37.06 44.47 25.54
N ILE A 351 -37.94 45.39 25.17
CA ILE A 351 -38.25 45.76 23.79
C ILE A 351 -37.84 47.22 23.60
N GLY A 352 -36.78 47.46 22.83
CA GLY A 352 -36.22 48.79 22.61
C GLY A 352 -36.11 49.13 21.13
N CYS A 353 -36.38 50.39 20.77
CA CYS A 353 -36.18 50.89 19.41
C CYS A 353 -36.00 52.42 19.37
N PRO A 354 -35.28 52.96 18.38
CA PRO A 354 -35.11 54.41 18.21
C PRO A 354 -36.37 55.14 17.70
N GLN A 355 -37.35 54.40 17.18
CA GLN A 355 -38.61 54.94 16.66
C GLN A 355 -39.79 54.39 17.47
N ASN A 356 -40.88 54.00 16.79
CA ASN A 356 -42.12 53.57 17.43
C ASN A 356 -42.20 52.05 17.58
N ILE A 357 -42.68 51.58 18.73
CA ILE A 357 -43.19 50.21 18.88
C ILE A 357 -44.64 50.20 18.39
N LEU A 358 -44.89 49.64 17.20
CA LEU A 358 -46.23 49.54 16.63
C LEU A 358 -46.87 48.19 16.97
N LEU A 359 -47.86 48.21 17.87
CA LEU A 359 -48.67 47.03 18.21
C LEU A 359 -50.02 47.09 17.48
N LYS A 360 -50.23 46.18 16.52
CA LYS A 360 -51.51 46.00 15.83
C LYS A 360 -52.26 44.81 16.42
N SER A 361 -53.18 45.06 17.35
CA SER A 361 -53.97 44.02 18.03
C SER A 361 -55.41 44.47 18.31
N ILE A 362 -56.31 43.50 18.48
CA ILE A 362 -57.67 43.73 19.01
C ILE A 362 -57.61 44.03 20.52
N SER A 363 -56.69 43.42 21.27
CA SER A 363 -56.52 43.65 22.72
C SER A 363 -55.11 43.35 23.21
N VAL A 364 -54.68 44.03 24.28
CA VAL A 364 -53.48 43.71 25.05
C VAL A 364 -53.89 43.59 26.51
N GLN A 365 -53.65 42.44 27.14
CA GLN A 365 -54.00 42.18 28.54
C GLN A 365 -52.73 41.97 29.36
N LYS A 366 -52.64 42.65 30.51
CA LYS A 366 -51.58 42.43 31.50
C LYS A 366 -52.11 41.51 32.59
N LEU A 367 -51.55 40.30 32.69
CA LEU A 367 -51.89 39.30 33.71
C LEU A 367 -50.78 39.21 34.78
N MET A 368 -50.93 38.26 35.70
CA MET A 368 -49.87 37.90 36.64
C MET A 368 -48.65 37.28 35.93
N ALA A 369 -47.51 37.25 36.62
CA ALA A 369 -46.29 36.63 36.09
C ALA A 369 -46.51 35.13 35.80
N ALA A 370 -45.86 34.65 34.74
CA ALA A 370 -45.80 33.25 34.35
C ALA A 370 -44.34 32.85 34.17
N ASP A 371 -44.06 31.56 34.36
CA ASP A 371 -42.73 30.98 34.21
C ASP A 371 -42.79 29.82 33.20
N TYR A 372 -41.73 29.67 32.40
CA TYR A 372 -41.58 28.62 31.42
C TYR A 372 -40.10 28.24 31.33
N ASP A 373 -39.71 27.27 32.15
CA ASP A 373 -38.36 26.72 32.19
C ASP A 373 -38.25 25.44 31.33
N LEU A 374 -37.15 25.30 30.60
CA LEU A 374 -36.84 24.13 29.78
C LEU A 374 -35.55 23.47 30.30
N PRO A 375 -35.52 22.13 30.44
CA PRO A 375 -34.30 21.45 30.84
C PRO A 375 -33.19 21.70 29.84
N LYS A 376 -32.05 22.18 30.34
CA LYS A 376 -30.85 22.46 29.55
C LYS A 376 -30.26 21.14 29.04
N PRO A 377 -29.89 21.02 27.75
CA PRO A 377 -29.18 19.85 27.26
C PRO A 377 -27.82 19.73 27.94
N GLU A 378 -27.48 18.57 28.48
CA GLU A 378 -26.11 18.29 28.93
C GLU A 378 -25.24 17.97 27.71
N LEU A 379 -24.15 18.74 27.54
CA LEU A 379 -23.16 18.47 26.50
C LEU A 379 -22.11 17.47 27.04
N PRO A 380 -21.66 16.52 26.20
CA PRO A 380 -20.63 15.58 26.60
C PRO A 380 -19.30 16.30 26.86
N LYS A 381 -18.53 15.80 27.83
CA LYS A 381 -17.17 16.26 28.14
C LYS A 381 -16.18 15.21 27.64
N GLY A 382 -15.14 15.64 26.94
CA GLY A 382 -14.01 14.78 26.54
C GLY A 382 -12.76 15.11 27.35
N PHE A 383 -11.92 14.11 27.59
CA PHE A 383 -10.59 14.28 28.19
C PHE A 383 -9.54 13.84 27.18
N ASN A 384 -8.41 14.53 27.13
CA ASN A 384 -7.28 14.15 26.29
C ASN A 384 -5.95 14.51 26.95
N ASP A 385 -4.91 13.76 26.62
CA ASP A 385 -3.53 14.05 27.03
C ASP A 385 -2.52 13.42 26.06
N PHE A 386 -1.27 13.87 26.11
CA PHE A 386 -0.14 13.30 25.39
C PHE A 386 1.13 13.36 26.24
N PHE A 387 2.08 12.47 25.95
CA PHE A 387 3.38 12.42 26.64
C PHE A 387 4.53 12.84 25.73
N ILE A 388 5.58 13.43 26.31
CA ILE A 388 6.86 13.71 25.65
C ILE A 388 7.90 12.73 26.19
N ALA A 389 8.45 11.89 25.32
CA ALA A 389 9.53 10.98 25.66
C ALA A 389 10.85 11.75 25.86
N LYS A 390 11.50 11.52 26.99
CA LYS A 390 12.80 12.09 27.34
C LYS A 390 13.70 10.99 27.88
N ASP A 391 14.99 11.10 27.58
CA ASP A 391 16.03 10.23 28.13
C ASP A 391 16.17 10.48 29.63
N GLU A 392 16.22 9.40 30.41
CA GLU A 392 16.16 9.48 31.89
C GLU A 392 17.40 10.14 32.49
N ASP A 393 18.57 9.97 31.86
CA ASP A 393 19.85 10.47 32.37
C ASP A 393 20.14 11.90 31.91
N SER A 394 19.87 12.20 30.63
CA SER A 394 20.21 13.48 30.00
C SER A 394 19.05 14.48 29.98
N GLY A 395 17.80 14.01 30.08
CA GLY A 395 16.60 14.83 29.93
C GLY A 395 16.36 15.32 28.49
N GLU A 396 17.16 14.86 27.52
CA GLU A 396 16.99 15.21 26.11
C GLU A 396 15.73 14.54 25.54
N ILE A 397 15.07 15.22 24.59
CA ILE A 397 13.92 14.65 23.90
C ILE A 397 14.32 13.42 23.09
N MET A 398 13.47 12.41 23.07
CA MET A 398 13.68 11.16 22.36
C MET A 398 12.76 11.10 21.12
N PRO A 399 13.19 11.67 19.98
CA PRO A 399 12.41 11.60 18.75
C PRO A 399 12.50 10.22 18.11
N PHE A 400 11.44 9.83 17.42
CA PHE A 400 11.36 8.59 16.63
C PHE A 400 11.55 7.28 17.42
N VAL A 401 11.14 7.25 18.68
CA VAL A 401 11.21 6.07 19.55
C VAL A 401 9.86 5.36 19.60
N PRO A 402 9.80 4.03 19.42
CA PRO A 402 8.56 3.28 19.52
C PRO A 402 8.04 3.28 20.96
N TYR A 403 6.73 3.34 21.12
CA TYR A 403 6.08 3.36 22.43
C TYR A 403 4.73 2.63 22.39
N ARG A 404 4.23 2.32 23.59
CA ARG A 404 2.91 1.78 23.86
C ARG A 404 2.24 2.57 24.99
N ILE A 405 1.01 3.03 24.76
CA ILE A 405 0.13 3.62 25.79
C ILE A 405 -1.02 2.65 26.06
N LYS A 406 -1.30 2.38 27.33
CA LYS A 406 -2.44 1.58 27.78
C LYS A 406 -3.37 2.43 28.66
N THR A 407 -4.66 2.43 28.33
CA THR A 407 -5.67 3.16 29.12
C THR A 407 -6.21 2.30 30.27
N GLY A 408 -6.87 2.95 31.25
CA GLY A 408 -7.55 2.26 32.36
C GLY A 408 -8.66 1.31 31.88
N GLU A 409 -9.33 1.63 30.78
CA GLU A 409 -10.29 0.77 30.08
C GLU A 409 -9.64 -0.41 29.32
N GLY A 410 -8.31 -0.48 29.26
CA GLY A 410 -7.54 -1.57 28.65
C GLY A 410 -7.28 -1.41 27.15
N ASN A 411 -7.59 -0.26 26.55
CA ASN A 411 -7.21 0.04 25.18
C ASN A 411 -5.70 0.22 25.08
N VAL A 412 -5.09 -0.30 24.01
CA VAL A 412 -3.64 -0.20 23.77
C VAL A 412 -3.40 0.55 22.47
N TYR A 413 -2.59 1.59 22.55
CA TYR A 413 -2.14 2.42 21.43
C TYR A 413 -0.63 2.26 21.27
N GLU A 414 -0.19 1.91 20.07
CA GLU A 414 1.25 1.81 19.75
C GLU A 414 1.59 2.82 18.67
N GLY A 415 2.78 3.41 18.78
CA GLY A 415 3.23 4.43 17.86
C GLY A 415 4.73 4.67 17.94
N VAL A 416 5.19 5.67 17.22
CA VAL A 416 6.56 6.18 17.26
C VAL A 416 6.49 7.66 17.58
N THR A 417 7.34 8.16 18.46
CA THR A 417 7.34 9.59 18.82
C THR A 417 7.70 10.47 17.63
N ASP A 418 7.16 11.68 17.58
CA ASP A 418 7.47 12.65 16.53
C ASP A 418 8.86 13.30 16.72
N ALA A 419 9.18 14.30 15.89
CA ALA A 419 10.45 15.02 15.95
C ALA A 419 10.65 15.82 17.26
N GLU A 420 9.57 16.08 18.00
CA GLU A 420 9.59 16.76 19.31
C GLU A 420 9.51 15.76 20.48
N GLY A 421 9.53 14.46 20.20
CA GLY A 421 9.42 13.39 21.19
C GLY A 421 7.99 13.15 21.67
N LYS A 422 6.96 13.74 21.04
CA LYS A 422 5.56 13.58 21.46
C LYS A 422 4.98 12.26 20.97
N THR A 423 4.17 11.67 21.84
CA THR A 423 3.27 10.56 21.53
C THR A 423 1.98 11.07 20.88
N ILE A 424 1.15 10.18 20.34
CA ILE A 424 -0.18 10.56 19.90
C ILE A 424 -1.02 11.03 21.09
N THR A 425 -1.90 12.00 20.86
CA THR A 425 -2.91 12.38 21.84
C THR A 425 -3.94 11.26 22.00
N VAL A 426 -4.16 10.81 23.23
CA VAL A 426 -5.18 9.81 23.57
C VAL A 426 -6.42 10.54 24.06
N TYR A 427 -7.60 10.14 23.58
CA TYR A 427 -8.89 10.72 23.92
C TYR A 427 -9.74 9.70 24.70
N THR A 428 -10.30 10.11 25.83
CA THR A 428 -11.09 9.24 26.73
C THR A 428 -12.42 9.91 27.10
N ALA A 429 -13.44 9.08 27.39
CA ALA A 429 -14.76 9.57 27.78
C ALA A 429 -14.84 10.02 29.26
N GLN A 430 -13.92 9.52 30.10
CA GLN A 430 -13.77 9.88 31.51
C GLN A 430 -12.29 10.06 31.84
N PRO A 431 -11.93 10.83 32.88
CA PRO A 431 -10.55 10.91 33.33
C PRO A 431 -10.06 9.53 33.78
N GLU A 432 -8.98 9.04 33.19
CA GLU A 432 -8.37 7.77 33.55
C GLU A 432 -6.85 7.86 33.50
N SER A 433 -6.17 6.98 34.25
CA SER A 433 -4.72 6.89 34.23
C SER A 433 -4.24 6.21 32.93
N LEU A 434 -3.23 6.79 32.31
CA LEU A 434 -2.54 6.21 31.15
C LEU A 434 -1.21 5.61 31.63
N ASP A 435 -0.95 4.38 31.23
CA ASP A 435 0.34 3.70 31.44
C ASP A 435 1.12 3.74 30.13
N ILE A 436 2.36 4.23 30.16
CA ILE A 436 3.19 4.39 28.96
C ILE A 436 4.52 3.66 29.11
N GLU A 437 4.88 2.90 28.08
CA GLU A 437 6.11 2.14 27.97
C GLU A 437 6.81 2.50 26.65
N LEU A 438 8.10 2.82 26.70
CA LEU A 438 8.96 2.92 25.49
C LEU A 438 9.43 1.50 25.13
N LEU A 439 9.40 1.15 23.84
CA LEU A 439 9.63 -0.22 23.33
C LEU A 439 11.06 -0.49 22.84
#